data_AF-H2J441-F1
#
_entry.id   AF-H2J441-F1
#
_cell.length_a   1.000
_cell.length_b   1.000
_cell.length_c   1.000
_cell.angle_alpha   90.00
_cell.angle_beta   90.00
_cell.angle_gamma   90.00
#
_symmetry.space_group_name_H-M   'P 1'
#
loop_
_entity.id
_entity.type
_entity.pdbx_description
1 polymer ?
#
loop_
_entity_poly.entity_id
_entity_poly.type
_entity_poly.pdbx_seq_one_letter_code
_entity_poly.pdbx_strand_id
1 'polypeptide(L)'
;MRKNKSRKVKKKGLSKKQLKAIEMLIDIEKDYTKRDIASLLQIDESTLYKWLRKEEFIEELNRQSEEFFKRSKNLVNKALLKKILKGDVSAMRLYYEKENEFIQKHQFTGNFELVIDGNEINDSED
;
A
#
# COMPACT_ATOMS: atom_id res chain seq x y z
N MET A 1 50.10 -11.68 -23.93
CA MET A 1 48.63 -11.57 -23.79
C MET A 1 48.19 -12.04 -22.41
N ARG A 2 47.83 -11.13 -21.49
CA ARG A 2 47.27 -11.49 -20.17
C ARG A 2 45.76 -11.69 -20.32
N LYS A 3 45.27 -12.92 -20.14
CA LYS A 3 43.84 -13.24 -20.13
C LYS A 3 43.21 -12.61 -18.88
N ASN A 4 42.54 -11.47 -19.07
CA ASN A 4 41.68 -10.87 -18.05
C ASN A 4 40.51 -11.84 -17.79
N LYS A 5 40.56 -12.57 -16.68
CA LYS A 5 39.40 -13.32 -16.18
C LYS A 5 38.33 -12.30 -15.80
N SER A 6 37.30 -12.15 -16.63
CA SER A 6 36.11 -11.40 -16.25
C SER A 6 35.55 -12.03 -14.98
N ARG A 7 35.61 -11.29 -13.88
CA ARG A 7 34.94 -11.69 -12.64
C ARG A 7 33.44 -11.59 -12.94
N LYS A 8 32.79 -12.74 -13.17
CA LYS A 8 31.32 -12.81 -13.18
C LYS A 8 30.82 -12.26 -11.85
N VAL A 9 30.24 -11.06 -11.88
CA VAL A 9 29.60 -10.43 -10.72
C VAL A 9 28.39 -11.30 -10.39
N LYS A 10 28.51 -12.16 -9.37
CA LYS A 10 27.35 -12.89 -8.85
C LYS A 10 26.38 -11.83 -8.29
N LYS A 11 25.22 -11.62 -8.92
CA LYS A 11 24.10 -10.92 -8.29
C LYS A 11 23.81 -11.65 -6.98
N LYS A 12 24.22 -11.03 -5.86
CA LYS A 12 24.18 -11.65 -4.54
C LYS A 12 22.82 -11.29 -3.95
N GLY A 13 21.82 -12.13 -4.17
CA GLY A 13 20.49 -11.94 -3.57
C GLY A 13 20.56 -11.87 -2.05
N LEU A 14 19.48 -11.37 -1.44
CA LEU A 14 19.36 -11.25 0.01
C LEU A 14 19.55 -12.60 0.70
N SER A 15 20.24 -12.57 1.84
CA SER A 15 20.42 -13.76 2.68
C SER A 15 19.12 -14.18 3.36
N LYS A 16 19.04 -15.45 3.78
CA LYS A 16 17.88 -15.96 4.53
C LYS A 16 17.57 -15.14 5.79
N LYS A 17 18.61 -14.67 6.52
CA LYS A 17 18.42 -13.80 7.69
C LYS A 17 17.84 -12.43 7.32
N GLN A 18 18.24 -11.87 6.17
CA GLN A 18 17.68 -10.62 5.67
C GLN A 18 16.20 -10.78 5.30
N LEU A 19 15.85 -11.84 4.56
CA LEU A 19 14.46 -12.14 4.23
C LEU A 19 13.61 -12.34 5.49
N LYS A 20 14.14 -13.06 6.48
CA LYS A 20 13.42 -13.23 7.75
C LYS A 20 13.25 -11.93 8.52
N ALA A 21 14.24 -11.05 8.51
CA ALA A 21 14.13 -9.71 9.08
C ALA A 21 13.03 -8.90 8.38
N ILE A 22 12.93 -8.98 7.06
CA ILE A 22 11.87 -8.32 6.27
C ILE A 22 10.50 -8.83 6.69
N GLU A 23 10.29 -10.16 6.77
CA GLU A 23 9.03 -10.74 7.25
C GLU A 23 8.64 -10.21 8.63
N MET A 24 9.60 -10.14 9.56
CA MET A 24 9.37 -9.65 10.93
C MET A 24 9.08 -8.14 10.97
N LEU A 25 9.63 -7.35 10.05
CA LEU A 25 9.36 -5.92 9.94
C LEU A 25 7.96 -5.63 9.37
N ILE A 26 7.41 -6.56 8.57
CA ILE A 26 6.08 -6.42 7.93
C ILE A 26 4.97 -6.96 8.83
N ASP A 27 5.29 -7.87 9.76
CA ASP A 27 4.31 -8.48 10.67
C ASP A 27 3.64 -7.42 11.56
N ILE A 28 2.39 -7.10 11.26
CA ILE A 28 1.59 -6.11 12.01
C ILE A 28 0.96 -6.68 13.28
N GLU A 29 0.98 -8.00 13.49
CA GLU A 29 0.42 -8.62 14.69
C GLU A 29 1.41 -8.56 15.85
N LYS A 30 2.69 -8.34 15.55
CA LYS A 30 3.77 -8.34 16.52
C LYS A 30 4.57 -7.05 16.41
N ASP A 31 4.58 -6.28 17.49
CA ASP A 31 5.38 -5.06 17.62
C ASP A 31 6.86 -5.38 17.89
N TYR A 32 7.53 -6.05 16.94
CA TYR A 32 8.95 -6.33 17.07
C TYR A 32 9.77 -5.04 17.02
N THR A 33 10.51 -4.77 18.09
CA THR A 33 11.54 -3.73 18.05
C THR A 33 12.73 -4.20 17.21
N LYS A 34 13.56 -3.27 16.73
CA LYS A 34 14.79 -3.61 15.99
C LYS A 34 15.74 -4.47 16.83
N ARG A 35 15.74 -4.27 18.15
CA ARG A 35 16.49 -5.08 19.12
C ARG A 35 15.94 -6.51 19.19
N ASP A 36 14.62 -6.68 19.18
CA ASP A 36 13.99 -8.02 19.19
C ASP A 36 14.35 -8.79 17.92
N ILE A 37 14.27 -8.13 16.75
CA ILE A 37 14.65 -8.73 15.47
C ILE A 37 16.12 -9.14 15.49
N ALA A 38 17.00 -8.24 15.96
CA ALA A 38 18.43 -8.53 16.05
C ALA A 38 18.72 -9.73 16.97
N SER A 39 18.08 -9.77 18.14
CA SER A 39 18.21 -10.86 19.10
C SER A 39 17.71 -12.19 18.53
N LEU A 40 16.50 -12.23 17.97
CA LEU A 40 15.88 -13.43 17.42
C LEU A 40 16.64 -14.00 16.21
N LEU A 41 17.27 -13.12 15.42
CA LEU A 41 18.08 -13.53 14.26
C LEU A 41 19.55 -13.77 14.59
N GLN A 42 19.94 -13.58 15.86
CA GLN A 42 21.32 -13.70 16.34
C GLN A 42 22.28 -12.87 15.46
N ILE A 43 21.96 -11.58 15.33
CA ILE A 43 22.78 -10.58 14.65
C ILE A 43 22.99 -9.40 15.58
N ASP A 44 24.06 -8.66 15.36
CA ASP A 44 24.24 -7.38 16.01
C ASP A 44 23.21 -6.35 15.49
N GLU A 45 22.71 -5.48 16.36
CA GLU A 45 21.71 -4.47 15.99
C GLU A 45 22.21 -3.55 14.86
N SER A 46 23.51 -3.22 14.86
CA SER A 46 24.12 -2.43 13.78
C SER A 46 24.07 -3.12 12.42
N THR A 47 24.00 -4.46 12.39
CA THR A 47 23.86 -5.23 11.15
C THR A 47 22.49 -5.00 10.52
N LEU A 48 21.43 -4.99 11.33
CA LEU A 48 20.09 -4.67 10.86
C LEU A 48 20.02 -3.22 10.34
N TYR A 49 20.60 -2.27 11.08
CA TYR A 49 20.69 -0.88 10.63
C TYR A 49 21.47 -0.72 9.32
N LYS A 50 22.54 -1.50 9.10
CA LYS A 50 23.27 -1.52 7.83
C LYS A 50 22.41 -2.07 6.70
N TRP A 51 21.59 -3.09 6.95
CA TRP A 51 20.67 -3.63 5.94
C TRP A 51 19.60 -2.62 5.54
N LEU A 52 19.03 -1.88 6.50
CA LEU A 52 18.05 -0.83 6.25
C LEU A 52 18.57 0.36 5.44
N ARG A 53 19.88 0.42 5.15
CA ARG A 53 20.51 1.42 4.26
C ARG A 53 20.87 0.87 2.89
N LYS A 54 20.66 -0.43 2.65
CA LYS A 54 20.94 -1.06 1.36
C LYS A 54 19.69 -1.05 0.50
N GLU A 55 19.83 -0.51 -0.70
CA GLU A 55 18.76 -0.41 -1.70
C GLU A 55 18.09 -1.76 -1.93
N GLU A 56 18.86 -2.81 -2.22
CA GLU A 56 18.34 -4.18 -2.45
C GLU A 56 17.46 -4.71 -1.30
N PHE A 57 17.75 -4.33 -0.05
CA PHE A 57 16.97 -4.76 1.11
C PHE A 57 15.67 -3.95 1.23
N ILE A 58 15.74 -2.64 0.98
CA ILE A 58 14.58 -1.75 1.03
C ILE A 58 13.61 -2.02 -0.11
N GLU A 59 14.11 -2.31 -1.32
CA GLU A 59 13.29 -2.69 -2.46
C GLU A 59 12.46 -3.95 -2.15
N GLU A 60 13.11 -4.98 -1.61
CA GLU A 60 12.42 -6.22 -1.26
C GLU A 60 11.44 -6.04 -0.09
N LEU A 61 11.81 -5.23 0.91
CA LEU A 61 10.93 -4.86 2.02
C LEU A 61 9.66 -4.18 1.51
N ASN A 62 9.80 -3.19 0.63
CA ASN A 62 8.68 -2.47 0.05
C ASN A 62 7.80 -3.37 -0.82
N ARG A 63 8.42 -4.23 -1.64
CA ARG A 63 7.71 -5.20 -2.48
C ARG A 63 6.85 -6.14 -1.64
N GLN A 64 7.42 -6.75 -0.60
CA GLN A 64 6.67 -7.65 0.29
C GLN A 64 5.61 -6.92 1.12
N SER A 65 5.88 -5.68 1.54
CA SER A 65 4.90 -4.83 2.23
C SER A 65 3.69 -4.58 1.32
N GLU A 66 3.91 -4.22 0.06
CA GLU A 66 2.83 -4.00 -0.90
C GLU A 66 2.00 -5.28 -1.15
N GLU A 67 2.66 -6.43 -1.30
CA GLU A 67 1.98 -7.73 -1.41
C GLU A 67 1.17 -8.06 -0.16
N PHE A 68 1.71 -7.75 1.03
CA PHE A 68 1.01 -7.90 2.30
C PHE A 68 -0.26 -7.04 2.34
N PHE A 69 -0.19 -5.77 1.94
CA PHE A 69 -1.37 -4.90 1.90
C PHE A 69 -2.41 -5.39 0.89
N LYS A 70 -1.99 -5.82 -0.31
CA LYS A 70 -2.88 -6.36 -1.34
C LYS A 70 -3.68 -7.58 -0.84
N ARG A 71 -3.03 -8.51 -0.14
CA ARG A 71 -3.71 -9.70 0.44
C ARG A 71 -4.50 -9.40 1.71
N SER A 72 -4.27 -8.26 2.36
CA SER A 72 -4.88 -7.91 3.64
C SER A 72 -6.28 -7.31 3.52
N LYS A 73 -6.87 -7.21 2.33
CA LYS A 73 -8.24 -6.69 2.12
C LYS A 73 -9.27 -7.34 3.05
N ASN A 74 -9.20 -8.66 3.23
CA ASN A 74 -10.09 -9.38 4.14
C ASN A 74 -9.85 -9.03 5.62
N LEU A 75 -8.59 -8.81 6.02
CA LEU A 75 -8.23 -8.39 7.37
C LEU A 75 -8.75 -6.97 7.67
N VAL A 76 -8.60 -6.06 6.71
CA VAL A 76 -9.14 -4.68 6.80
C VAL A 76 -10.66 -4.71 6.93
N ASN A 77 -11.37 -5.46 6.08
CA ASN A 77 -12.82 -5.60 6.17
C ASN A 77 -13.25 -6.19 7.53
N LYS A 78 -12.53 -7.21 8.03
CA LYS A 78 -12.80 -7.81 9.33
C LYS A 78 -12.59 -6.81 10.48
N ALA A 79 -11.54 -6.00 10.43
CA ALA A 79 -11.27 -4.96 11.42
C ALA A 79 -12.36 -3.87 11.39
N LEU A 80 -12.79 -3.46 10.18
CA LEU A 80 -13.87 -2.51 9.97
C LEU A 80 -15.19 -3.02 10.57
N LEU A 81 -15.58 -4.26 10.25
CA LEU A 81 -16.79 -4.89 10.79
C LEU A 81 -16.75 -4.98 12.32
N LYS A 82 -15.61 -5.33 12.92
CA LYS A 82 -15.46 -5.33 14.39
C LYS A 82 -15.69 -3.96 15.02
N LYS A 83 -15.34 -2.86 14.34
CA LYS A 83 -15.58 -1.49 14.80
C LYS A 83 -17.06 -1.11 14.66
N ILE A 84 -17.68 -1.47 13.54
CA ILE A 84 -19.12 -1.27 13.29
C ILE A 84 -19.96 -1.97 14.36
N LEU A 85 -19.66 -3.24 14.66
CA LEU A 85 -20.36 -4.01 15.70
C LEU A 85 -20.24 -3.40 17.11
N LYS A 86 -19.23 -2.53 17.34
CA LYS A 86 -19.05 -1.79 18.58
C LYS A 86 -19.73 -0.42 18.60
N GLY A 87 -20.47 -0.06 17.54
CA GLY A 87 -21.16 1.22 17.42
C GLY A 87 -20.30 2.38 16.91
N ASP A 88 -19.14 2.12 16.29
CA ASP A 88 -18.28 3.16 15.73
C ASP A 88 -18.91 3.76 14.46
N VAL A 89 -19.51 4.95 14.59
CA VAL A 89 -20.23 5.65 13.51
C VAL A 89 -19.29 6.03 12.35
N SER A 90 -18.02 6.34 12.64
CA SER A 90 -17.02 6.63 11.60
C SER A 90 -16.72 5.38 10.77
N ALA A 91 -16.63 4.21 11.40
CA ALA A 91 -16.47 2.94 10.70
C ALA A 91 -17.70 2.58 9.85
N MET A 92 -18.91 2.87 10.34
CA MET A 92 -20.15 2.69 9.55
C MET A 92 -20.17 3.59 8.33
N ARG A 93 -19.81 4.87 8.50
CA ARG A 93 -19.69 5.83 7.39
C ARG A 93 -18.72 5.31 6.32
N LEU A 94 -17.53 4.87 6.72
CA LEU A 94 -16.53 4.30 5.81
C LEU A 94 -17.04 3.07 5.05
N TYR A 95 -17.85 2.23 5.70
CA TYR A 95 -18.47 1.07 5.06
C TYR A 95 -19.43 1.50 3.94
N TYR A 96 -20.33 2.43 4.24
CA TYR A 96 -21.30 2.92 3.24
C TYR A 96 -20.65 3.77 2.14
N GLU A 97 -19.62 4.56 2.46
CA GLU A 97 -18.82 5.29 1.46
C GLU A 97 -18.14 4.32 0.49
N LYS A 98 -17.60 3.21 1.00
CA LYS A 98 -16.98 2.16 0.17
C LYS A 98 -17.98 1.48 -0.77
N GLU A 99 -19.23 1.28 -0.34
CA GLU A 99 -20.30 0.68 -1.15
C GLU A 99 -20.95 1.70 -2.12
N ASN A 100 -20.40 2.93 -2.23
CA ASN A 100 -20.97 4.05 -2.99
C ASN A 100 -22.40 4.44 -2.57
N GLU A 101 -22.82 4.09 -1.35
CA GLU A 101 -24.17 4.43 -0.86
C GLU A 101 -24.28 5.91 -0.44
N PHE A 102 -23.16 6.62 -0.31
CA PHE A 102 -23.12 8.06 -0.10
C PHE A 102 -22.84 8.83 -1.39
N ILE A 103 -23.89 9.38 -2.00
CA ILE A 103 -23.75 10.39 -3.06
C ILE A 103 -23.37 11.72 -2.38
N GLN A 104 -22.15 12.18 -2.62
CA GLN A 104 -21.67 13.47 -2.15
C GLN A 104 -22.43 14.59 -2.88
N LYS A 105 -23.44 15.17 -2.24
CA LYS A 105 -24.21 16.28 -2.80
C LYS A 105 -23.35 17.54 -2.80
N HIS A 106 -22.97 18.01 -3.99
CA HIS A 106 -22.32 19.30 -4.17
C HIS A 106 -23.40 20.36 -4.39
N GLN A 107 -23.51 21.32 -3.50
CA GLN A 107 -24.29 22.52 -3.73
C GLN A 107 -23.38 23.55 -4.38
N PHE A 108 -23.62 23.84 -5.65
CA PHE A 108 -22.94 24.93 -6.33
C PHE A 108 -23.81 26.19 -6.24
N THR A 109 -23.22 27.29 -5.78
CA THR A 109 -23.81 28.64 -5.82
C THR A 109 -22.99 29.50 -6.76
N GLY A 110 -23.61 29.96 -7.84
CA GLY A 110 -23.03 30.79 -8.89
C GLY A 110 -24.05 31.07 -9.99
N ASN A 111 -23.75 32.03 -10.87
CA ASN A 111 -24.54 32.24 -12.08
C ASN A 111 -24.12 31.18 -13.10
N PHE A 112 -25.03 30.27 -13.44
CA PHE A 112 -24.81 29.30 -14.50
C PHE A 112 -25.42 29.85 -15.80
N GLU A 113 -24.62 29.96 -16.85
CA GLU A 113 -25.14 30.10 -18.20
C GLU A 113 -25.53 28.71 -18.70
N LEU A 114 -26.83 28.49 -18.87
CA LEU A 114 -27.36 27.27 -19.45
C LEU A 114 -27.18 27.35 -20.97
N VAL A 115 -26.13 26.73 -21.49
CA VAL A 115 -25.98 26.54 -22.94
C VAL A 115 -26.77 25.28 -23.31
N ILE A 116 -27.96 25.50 -23.87
CA ILE A 116 -28.70 24.45 -24.57
C ILE A 116 -28.20 24.50 -26.01
N ASP A 117 -27.39 23.53 -26.43
CA ASP A 117 -27.03 23.37 -27.84
C ASP A 117 -28.32 23.09 -28.62
N GLY A 118 -28.86 24.13 -29.23
CA GLY A 118 -30.05 24.07 -30.08
C GLY A 118 -29.71 23.30 -31.35
N ASN A 119 -30.20 22.07 -31.46
CA ASN A 119 -30.42 21.49 -32.76
C ASN A 119 -31.55 22.28 -33.43
N GLU A 120 -31.22 23.08 -34.43
CA GLU A 120 -32.17 23.67 -35.36
C GLU A 120 -32.98 22.55 -36.02
N ILE A 121 -34.27 22.48 -35.69
CA ILE A 121 -35.23 21.75 -36.49
C ILE A 121 -35.58 22.70 -37.64
N ASN A 122 -34.98 22.48 -38.81
CA ASN A 122 -35.47 23.08 -40.05
C ASN A 122 -36.79 22.40 -40.40
N ASP A 123 -37.90 22.93 -39.90
CA ASP A 123 -39.21 22.71 -40.53
C ASP A 123 -39.31 23.69 -41.71
N SER A 124 -38.97 23.18 -42.88
CA SER A 124 -39.38 23.77 -44.16
C SER A 124 -40.81 23.32 -44.48
N GLU A 125 -41.78 24.20 -44.22
CA GLU A 125 -43.11 24.30 -44.84
C GLU A 125 -43.31 25.82 -45.06
N ASP A 126 -43.55 26.39 -46.24
CA ASP A 126 -44.21 25.98 -47.49
C ASP A 126 -43.47 26.47 -48.75
#